data_AF-A0A177AKJ7-F1
#
_entry.id   AF-A0A177AKJ7-F1
#
_cell.length_a   1.000
_cell.length_b   1.000
_cell.length_c   1.000
_cell.angle_alpha   90.00
_cell.angle_beta   90.00
_cell.angle_gamma   90.00
#
_symmetry.space_group_name_H-M   'P 1'
#
loop_
_entity.id
_entity.type
_entity.pdbx_description
1 polymer ?
#
loop_
_entity_poly.entity_id
_entity_poly.type
_entity_poly.pdbx_seq_one_letter_code
_entity_poly.pdbx_strand_id
1 'polypeptide(L)'
;MFQFNGGKKERETCFVTHGAIGHLDPAQPPVKRKPYSTILTVPIVHKVELILPQELYESIQSDMDSKFSVPTYSRVILPLAELLCGDFFTEYIKKGNVLMISEGKQGVNDVYSLQDGVLTLALEKESYERAGLAGEPDGAKGKRGARARWLVEINLRQPSMLHGKKGFDRIVYAFKNVLNKPVTWLFCNLEGEAPSPDPLAKHFPVKISCPPSITRGPIVNMPNIKPPTSLDEGDDFGEFAADLYEWLSLISLESPRVDVNDQIDPFLSRYTSPPSDKPERENQALVKITWKGFMSSSWAHKTFVSAVLAAATKSWFSFSLSGFPNSLPATSRDCTISKIPGPSSEFMLWEVEHN
;
A
#
# COMPACT_ATOMS: atom_id res chain seq x y z
N MET A 1 26.00 30.42 -20.15
CA MET A 1 25.98 29.32 -19.16
C MET A 1 24.69 29.44 -18.38
N PHE A 2 23.67 28.65 -18.73
CA PHE A 2 22.36 28.72 -18.07
C PHE A 2 22.45 28.00 -16.73
N GLN A 3 22.47 28.77 -15.64
CA GLN A 3 22.29 28.21 -14.30
C GLN A 3 20.80 27.89 -14.11
N PHE A 4 20.46 26.61 -14.18
CA PHE A 4 19.14 26.15 -13.76
C PHE A 4 19.07 26.23 -12.24
N ASN A 5 18.17 27.08 -11.75
CA ASN A 5 17.88 27.21 -10.33
C ASN A 5 17.47 25.83 -9.78
N GLY A 6 18.19 25.35 -8.76
CA GLY A 6 17.95 24.06 -8.12
C GLY A 6 16.61 24.06 -7.38
N GLY A 7 15.54 23.69 -8.09
CA GLY A 7 14.34 23.18 -7.43
C GLY A 7 14.73 21.95 -6.61
N LYS A 8 14.21 21.80 -5.39
CA LYS A 8 14.22 20.50 -4.70
C LYS A 8 13.57 19.51 -5.66
N LYS A 9 14.37 18.63 -6.28
CA LYS A 9 13.90 17.41 -6.94
C LYS A 9 13.07 16.65 -5.92
N GLU A 10 11.90 16.16 -6.31
CA GLU A 10 11.24 15.06 -5.60
C GLU A 10 12.33 14.01 -5.36
N ARG A 11 12.61 13.73 -4.09
CA ARG A 11 13.68 12.81 -3.69
C ARG A 11 13.00 11.55 -3.21
N GLU A 12 12.98 10.55 -4.07
CA GLU A 12 12.68 9.18 -3.67
C GLU A 12 13.90 8.65 -2.93
N THR A 13 13.67 8.16 -1.72
CA THR A 13 14.71 7.50 -0.91
C THR A 13 14.28 6.07 -0.67
N CYS A 14 15.15 5.13 -1.03
CA CYS A 14 14.97 3.71 -0.74
C CYS A 14 15.82 3.35 0.48
N PHE A 15 15.18 2.85 1.53
CA PHE A 15 15.85 2.30 2.70
C PHE A 15 15.83 0.78 2.61
N VAL A 16 16.97 0.14 2.89
CA VAL A 16 17.06 -1.32 2.98
C VAL A 16 17.28 -1.78 4.42
N THR A 17 16.60 -2.86 4.82
CA THR A 17 16.78 -3.52 6.13
C THR A 17 16.91 -5.04 5.92
N HIS A 18 17.94 -5.64 6.52
CA HIS A 18 18.05 -7.10 6.68
C HIS A 18 17.72 -7.50 8.12
N GLY A 19 17.03 -8.62 8.32
CA GLY A 19 16.67 -9.09 9.65
C GLY A 19 16.06 -10.49 9.69
N ALA A 20 15.61 -10.92 10.87
CA ALA A 20 14.95 -12.21 11.05
C ALA A 20 13.43 -12.07 11.08
N ILE A 21 12.71 -12.96 10.39
CA ILE A 21 11.23 -13.03 10.39
C ILE A 21 10.72 -13.35 11.80
N GLY A 22 11.51 -14.13 12.55
CA GLY A 22 11.20 -14.63 13.89
C GLY A 22 10.09 -15.68 13.90
N HIS A 23 9.83 -16.26 15.07
CA HIS A 23 8.71 -17.19 15.23
C HIS A 23 7.38 -16.49 14.98
N LEU A 24 6.45 -17.19 14.32
CA LEU A 24 5.10 -16.75 14.00
C LEU A 24 4.08 -17.62 14.73
N ASP A 25 3.27 -16.98 15.57
CA ASP A 25 2.04 -17.56 16.08
C ASP A 25 0.89 -17.13 15.16
N PRO A 26 0.18 -18.06 14.49
CA PRO A 26 -0.96 -17.74 13.65
C PRO A 26 -2.09 -17.00 14.40
N ALA A 27 -2.22 -17.20 15.71
CA ALA A 27 -3.24 -16.54 16.52
C ALA A 27 -2.87 -15.10 16.89
N GLN A 28 -1.58 -14.77 16.93
CA GLN A 28 -1.07 -13.46 17.33
C GLN A 28 0.09 -13.03 16.42
N PRO A 29 -0.21 -12.66 15.15
CA PRO A 29 0.83 -12.26 14.23
C PRO A 29 1.52 -10.97 14.71
N PRO A 30 2.86 -10.83 14.55
CA PRO A 30 3.57 -9.65 15.01
C PRO A 30 3.10 -8.38 14.29
N VAL A 31 2.93 -7.29 15.02
CA VAL A 31 2.48 -5.99 14.45
C VAL A 31 3.48 -4.85 14.66
N LYS A 32 4.38 -4.97 15.64
CA LYS A 32 5.29 -3.87 16.03
C LYS A 32 6.70 -3.96 15.43
N ARG A 33 7.13 -5.15 15.01
CA ARG A 33 8.48 -5.39 14.47
C ARG A 33 8.48 -5.43 12.95
N LYS A 34 9.61 -5.10 12.33
CA LYS A 34 9.82 -5.30 10.90
C LYS A 34 9.84 -6.80 10.57
N PRO A 35 9.35 -7.21 9.37
CA PRO A 35 8.80 -6.35 8.32
C PRO A 35 7.31 -6.01 8.51
N TYR A 36 6.65 -6.60 9.51
CA TYR A 36 5.20 -6.51 9.72
C TYR A 36 4.71 -5.09 10.00
N SER A 37 5.43 -4.33 10.81
CA SER A 37 5.06 -2.93 11.10
C SER A 37 5.07 -2.08 9.84
N THR A 38 6.03 -2.29 8.93
CA THR A 38 6.13 -1.56 7.66
C THR A 38 4.90 -1.78 6.78
N ILE A 39 4.40 -3.02 6.66
CA ILE A 39 3.14 -3.31 5.95
C ILE A 39 1.99 -2.48 6.51
N LEU A 40 1.89 -2.40 7.85
CA LEU A 40 0.83 -1.68 8.53
C LEU A 40 0.94 -0.15 8.38
N THR A 41 2.12 0.38 8.02
CA THR A 41 2.30 1.80 7.73
C THR A 41 1.75 2.25 6.38
N VAL A 42 1.38 1.32 5.48
CA VAL A 42 0.76 1.64 4.18
C VAL A 42 -0.76 1.65 4.37
N PRO A 43 -1.40 2.81 4.66
CA PRO A 43 -2.77 2.84 5.16
C PRO A 43 -3.80 2.27 4.17
N ILE A 44 -3.62 2.63 2.91
CA ILE A 44 -4.48 2.23 1.80
C ILE A 44 -3.62 1.51 0.78
N VAL A 45 -3.87 0.22 0.59
CA VAL A 45 -3.11 -0.62 -0.32
C VAL A 45 -3.85 -0.69 -1.65
N HIS A 46 -3.19 -0.28 -2.73
CA HIS A 46 -3.73 -0.36 -4.09
C HIS A 46 -3.39 -1.69 -4.75
N LYS A 47 -2.14 -2.11 -4.59
CA LYS A 47 -1.58 -3.27 -5.28
C LYS A 47 -0.76 -4.10 -4.28
N VAL A 48 -0.95 -5.41 -4.32
CA VAL A 48 -0.11 -6.38 -3.64
C VAL A 48 0.38 -7.39 -4.66
N GLU A 49 1.68 -7.68 -4.65
CA GLU A 49 2.29 -8.68 -5.50
C GLU A 49 3.05 -9.71 -4.67
N LEU A 50 2.87 -10.98 -5.01
CA LEU A 50 3.64 -12.08 -4.47
C LEU A 50 4.35 -12.77 -5.63
N ILE A 51 5.69 -12.76 -5.61
CA ILE A 51 6.56 -13.46 -6.55
C ILE A 51 7.16 -14.64 -5.82
N LEU A 52 7.02 -15.84 -6.36
CA LEU A 52 7.53 -17.06 -5.74
C LEU A 52 7.90 -18.11 -6.79
N PRO A 53 8.70 -19.12 -6.41
CA PRO A 53 8.92 -20.30 -7.24
C PRO A 53 7.62 -21.02 -7.60
N GLN A 54 7.57 -21.58 -8.82
CA GLN A 54 6.42 -22.36 -9.28
C GLN A 54 6.13 -23.56 -8.35
N GLU A 55 7.16 -24.24 -7.84
CA GLU A 55 6.98 -25.38 -6.95
C GLU A 55 6.34 -24.97 -5.62
N LEU A 56 6.71 -23.79 -5.09
CA LEU A 56 6.06 -23.25 -3.91
C LEU A 56 4.61 -22.90 -4.21
N TYR A 57 4.32 -22.29 -5.37
CA TYR A 57 2.96 -21.92 -5.76
C TYR A 57 2.04 -23.14 -5.82
N GLU A 58 2.47 -24.19 -6.51
CA GLU A 58 1.73 -25.44 -6.62
C GLU A 58 1.45 -26.07 -5.25
N SER A 59 2.38 -25.94 -4.29
CA SER A 59 2.19 -26.46 -2.93
C SER A 59 1.23 -25.66 -2.07
N ILE A 60 1.12 -24.34 -2.30
CA ILE A 60 0.30 -23.44 -1.47
C ILE A 60 -1.02 -23.04 -2.14
N GLN A 61 -1.25 -23.40 -3.41
CA GLN A 61 -2.42 -22.96 -4.19
C GLN A 61 -3.75 -23.30 -3.51
N SER A 62 -3.91 -24.54 -3.01
CA SER A 62 -5.15 -24.94 -2.31
C SER A 62 -5.35 -24.19 -0.99
N ASP A 63 -4.25 -23.87 -0.31
CA ASP A 63 -4.28 -23.04 0.90
C ASP A 63 -4.61 -21.59 0.57
N MET A 64 -4.16 -21.10 -0.59
CA MET A 64 -4.53 -19.79 -1.10
C MET A 64 -6.03 -19.68 -1.36
N ASP A 65 -6.59 -20.61 -2.12
CA ASP A 65 -8.01 -20.57 -2.48
C ASP A 65 -8.94 -20.69 -1.26
N SER A 66 -8.49 -21.33 -0.18
CA SER A 66 -9.29 -21.55 1.03
C SER A 66 -9.05 -20.53 2.15
N LYS A 67 -7.79 -20.10 2.38
CA LYS A 67 -7.40 -19.27 3.53
C LYS A 67 -7.21 -17.80 3.15
N PHE A 68 -6.85 -17.48 1.91
CA PHE A 68 -6.61 -16.10 1.50
C PHE A 68 -7.94 -15.52 1.07
N SER A 69 -8.59 -14.79 1.97
CA SER A 69 -9.86 -14.15 1.66
C SER A 69 -9.68 -13.19 0.49
N VAL A 70 -10.52 -13.32 -0.53
CA VAL A 70 -10.53 -12.39 -1.66
C VAL A 70 -10.95 -11.03 -1.11
N PRO A 71 -10.09 -9.98 -1.22
CA PRO A 71 -10.45 -8.68 -0.69
C PRO A 71 -11.62 -8.12 -1.47
N THR A 72 -12.52 -7.46 -0.76
CA THR A 72 -13.68 -6.79 -1.35
C THR A 72 -13.79 -5.36 -0.84
N TYR A 73 -14.32 -4.50 -1.70
CA TYR A 73 -14.66 -3.13 -1.36
C TYR A 73 -15.92 -2.73 -2.11
N SER A 74 -16.50 -1.59 -1.73
CA SER A 74 -17.70 -1.05 -2.35
C SER A 74 -17.39 0.29 -2.99
N ARG A 75 -17.98 0.55 -4.15
CA ARG A 75 -18.09 1.88 -4.72
C ARG A 75 -19.48 2.44 -4.43
N VAL A 76 -19.56 3.65 -3.90
CA VAL A 76 -20.82 4.24 -3.45
C VAL A 76 -20.81 5.74 -3.69
N ILE A 77 -21.95 6.36 -3.95
CA ILE A 77 -22.08 7.81 -4.12
C ILE A 77 -22.86 8.36 -2.94
N LEU A 78 -22.22 9.20 -2.12
CA LEU A 78 -22.88 9.89 -1.00
C LEU A 78 -22.17 11.21 -0.64
N PRO A 79 -22.89 12.21 -0.12
CA PRO A 79 -22.29 13.44 0.37
C PRO A 79 -21.65 13.25 1.76
N LEU A 80 -20.69 14.09 2.12
CA LEU A 80 -19.99 14.04 3.41
C LEU A 80 -20.94 14.07 4.63
N ALA A 81 -22.10 14.71 4.49
CA ALA A 81 -23.09 14.79 5.54
C ALA A 81 -23.61 13.42 5.99
N GLU A 82 -23.70 12.44 5.08
CA GLU A 82 -24.15 11.08 5.40
C GLU A 82 -23.16 10.33 6.29
N LEU A 83 -21.87 10.68 6.25
CA LEU A 83 -20.86 10.12 7.17
C LEU A 83 -21.15 10.48 8.63
N LEU A 84 -21.88 11.57 8.88
CA LEU A 84 -22.19 12.10 10.22
C LEU A 84 -23.58 11.70 10.72
N CYS A 85 -24.30 10.86 9.99
CA CYS A 85 -25.71 10.56 10.25
C CYS A 85 -25.95 9.12 10.72
N GLY A 86 -26.75 9.01 11.78
CA GLY A 86 -27.36 7.77 12.26
C GLY A 86 -26.36 6.63 12.47
N ASP A 87 -26.77 5.45 12.02
CA ASP A 87 -26.01 4.21 12.22
C ASP A 87 -24.69 4.19 11.46
N PHE A 88 -24.57 4.93 10.34
CA PHE A 88 -23.29 5.02 9.62
C PHE A 88 -22.20 5.63 10.51
N PHE A 89 -22.54 6.71 11.22
CA PHE A 89 -21.63 7.37 12.13
C PHE A 89 -21.26 6.49 13.33
N THR A 90 -22.24 5.77 13.90
CA THR A 90 -22.02 4.95 15.09
C THR A 90 -21.28 3.64 14.76
N GLU A 91 -21.69 2.94 13.72
CA GLU A 91 -21.21 1.59 13.39
C GLU A 91 -19.88 1.62 12.63
N TYR A 92 -19.70 2.56 11.70
CA TYR A 92 -18.47 2.62 10.90
C TYR A 92 -17.46 3.66 11.45
N ILE A 93 -17.91 4.90 11.69
CA ILE A 93 -17.00 6.00 12.05
C ILE A 93 -16.50 5.88 13.48
N LYS A 94 -17.41 5.76 14.47
CA LYS A 94 -17.04 5.75 15.89
C LYS A 94 -16.21 4.53 16.27
N LYS A 95 -16.49 3.37 15.68
CA LYS A 95 -15.73 2.14 15.90
C LYS A 95 -14.36 2.17 15.19
N GLY A 96 -14.22 2.93 14.10
CA GLY A 96 -12.97 3.00 13.32
C GLY A 96 -12.83 1.85 12.32
N ASN A 97 -13.95 1.23 11.93
CA ASN A 97 -13.98 -0.04 11.20
C ASN A 97 -14.09 0.14 9.67
N VAL A 98 -13.77 1.34 9.18
CA VAL A 98 -13.91 1.67 7.77
C VAL A 98 -12.69 2.41 7.25
N LEU A 99 -12.34 2.08 6.02
CA LEU A 99 -11.41 2.85 5.19
C LEU A 99 -12.19 3.43 4.01
N MET A 100 -12.07 4.73 3.75
CA MET A 100 -12.70 5.37 2.59
C MET A 100 -11.77 6.36 1.90
N ILE A 101 -11.88 6.43 0.57
CA ILE A 101 -11.30 7.50 -0.24
C ILE A 101 -12.33 7.99 -1.26
N SER A 102 -12.37 9.31 -1.49
CA SER A 102 -13.20 9.88 -2.54
C SER A 102 -12.51 9.80 -3.90
N GLU A 103 -13.31 9.94 -4.96
CA GLU A 103 -12.79 10.26 -6.28
C GLU A 103 -12.13 11.64 -6.31
N GLY A 104 -11.38 11.89 -7.39
CA GLY A 104 -10.69 13.15 -7.64
C GLY A 104 -9.17 12.99 -7.65
N LYS A 105 -8.49 14.04 -8.12
CA LYS A 105 -7.03 14.10 -8.09
C LYS A 105 -6.60 15.18 -7.10
N GLN A 106 -5.73 14.80 -6.16
CA GLN A 106 -5.16 15.77 -5.23
C GLN A 106 -4.54 16.92 -6.02
N GLY A 107 -5.03 18.13 -5.72
CA GLY A 107 -4.55 19.34 -6.36
C GLY A 107 -5.26 19.82 -7.61
N VAL A 108 -6.29 19.08 -8.03
CA VAL A 108 -7.25 19.49 -9.07
C VAL A 108 -8.66 19.57 -8.48
N ASN A 109 -8.99 18.70 -7.53
CA ASN A 109 -10.31 18.63 -6.89
C ASN A 109 -10.17 18.63 -5.37
N ASP A 110 -11.25 18.98 -4.69
CA ASP A 110 -11.42 18.62 -3.28
C ASP A 110 -11.43 17.10 -3.19
N VAL A 111 -10.57 16.54 -2.34
CA VAL A 111 -10.45 15.09 -2.13
C VAL A 111 -10.49 14.77 -0.65
N TYR A 112 -11.06 13.62 -0.32
CA TYR A 112 -11.35 13.24 1.04
C TYR A 112 -10.85 11.81 1.31
N SER A 113 -10.32 11.58 2.51
CA SER A 113 -10.04 10.23 3.00
C SER A 113 -10.54 10.08 4.42
N LEU A 114 -10.90 8.85 4.78
CA LEU A 114 -11.33 8.48 6.12
C LEU A 114 -10.60 7.21 6.54
N GLN A 115 -9.90 7.30 7.66
CA GLN A 115 -9.19 6.18 8.26
C GLN A 115 -9.26 6.28 9.78
N ASP A 116 -9.58 5.17 10.46
CA ASP A 116 -9.62 5.10 11.93
C ASP A 116 -10.48 6.20 12.59
N GLY A 117 -11.54 6.63 11.86
CA GLY A 117 -12.43 7.73 12.24
C GLY A 117 -11.83 9.13 12.16
N VAL A 118 -10.65 9.29 11.57
CA VAL A 118 -10.09 10.58 11.17
C VAL A 118 -10.47 10.85 9.72
N LEU A 119 -11.26 11.91 9.50
CA LEU A 119 -11.66 12.39 8.19
C LEU A 119 -10.71 13.51 7.77
N THR A 120 -9.94 13.28 6.71
CA THR A 120 -9.00 14.24 6.14
C THR A 120 -9.59 14.82 4.86
N LEU A 121 -9.68 16.15 4.79
CA LEU A 121 -10.16 16.90 3.64
C LEU A 121 -9.00 17.70 3.06
N ALA A 122 -8.59 17.41 1.83
CA ALA A 122 -7.71 18.30 1.08
C ALA A 122 -8.59 19.19 0.20
N LEU A 123 -8.66 20.47 0.57
CA LEU A 123 -9.57 21.43 -0.02
C LEU A 123 -8.81 22.46 -0.87
N GLU A 124 -9.44 22.86 -1.96
CA GLU A 124 -9.08 24.07 -2.69
C GLU A 124 -9.42 25.33 -1.88
N LYS A 125 -8.82 26.47 -2.27
CA LYS A 125 -8.99 27.75 -1.59
C LYS A 125 -10.42 28.14 -1.34
N GLU A 126 -11.21 28.13 -2.41
CA GLU A 126 -12.58 28.58 -2.33
C GLU A 126 -13.41 27.70 -1.39
N SER A 127 -13.27 26.37 -1.54
CA SER A 127 -13.95 25.39 -0.69
C SER A 127 -13.53 25.51 0.78
N TYR A 128 -12.24 25.69 1.07
CA TYR A 128 -11.75 25.87 2.43
C TYR A 128 -12.28 27.15 3.10
N GLU A 129 -12.13 28.30 2.43
CA GLU A 129 -12.55 29.60 2.97
C GLU A 129 -14.06 29.63 3.23
N ARG A 130 -14.85 29.02 2.34
CA ARG A 130 -16.30 28.90 2.48
C ARG A 130 -16.73 27.90 3.54
N ALA A 131 -16.05 26.74 3.61
CA ALA A 131 -16.36 25.72 4.61
C ALA A 131 -16.06 26.24 6.02
N GLY A 132 -15.07 27.14 6.13
CA GLY A 132 -14.68 27.75 7.38
C GLY A 132 -14.32 26.69 8.41
N LEU A 133 -13.61 25.63 8.01
CA LEU A 133 -13.10 24.62 8.93
C LEU A 133 -11.66 24.96 9.32
N ALA A 134 -11.22 24.50 10.49
CA ALA A 134 -9.84 24.70 10.90
C ALA A 134 -8.94 23.72 10.12
N GLY A 135 -7.98 24.25 9.37
CA GLY A 135 -7.01 23.45 8.64
C GLY A 135 -5.68 24.17 8.49
N GLU A 136 -4.70 23.44 7.99
CA GLU A 136 -3.34 23.93 7.76
C GLU A 136 -3.05 24.02 6.26
N PRO A 137 -2.21 24.97 5.82
CA PRO A 137 -1.84 25.04 4.41
C PRO A 137 -1.03 23.79 4.01
N ASP A 138 -1.47 23.12 2.95
CA ASP A 138 -0.79 21.96 2.36
C ASP A 138 0.25 22.44 1.32
N GLY A 139 1.51 22.08 1.52
CA GLY A 139 2.64 22.40 0.65
C GLY A 139 3.56 23.55 1.12
N ALA A 140 4.75 23.62 0.52
CA ALA A 140 5.77 24.62 0.87
C ALA A 140 5.29 26.05 0.57
N LYS A 141 5.27 26.90 1.61
CA LYS A 141 5.00 28.34 1.50
C LYS A 141 5.91 28.96 0.41
N GLY A 142 5.32 29.51 -0.65
CA GLY A 142 6.01 30.47 -1.52
C GLY A 142 6.45 30.04 -2.93
N LYS A 143 6.01 28.91 -3.50
CA LYS A 143 6.24 28.65 -4.94
C LYS A 143 5.24 29.43 -5.82
N ARG A 144 5.74 30.35 -6.64
CA ARG A 144 4.97 31.00 -7.72
C ARG A 144 4.39 29.91 -8.63
N GLY A 145 3.06 29.74 -8.62
CA GLY A 145 2.32 28.82 -9.50
C GLY A 145 1.72 27.59 -8.83
N ALA A 146 2.07 27.26 -7.58
CA ALA A 146 1.37 26.23 -6.82
C ALA A 146 0.10 26.83 -6.21
N ARG A 147 -1.08 26.29 -6.57
CA ARG A 147 -2.36 26.70 -5.95
C ARG A 147 -2.27 26.43 -4.44
N ALA A 148 -2.58 27.44 -3.62
CA ALA A 148 -2.69 27.26 -2.18
C ALA A 148 -3.77 26.21 -1.88
N ARG A 149 -3.47 25.27 -0.98
CA ARG A 149 -4.34 24.18 -0.56
C ARG A 149 -4.41 24.14 0.95
N TRP A 150 -5.48 23.56 1.48
CA TRP A 150 -5.65 23.39 2.92
C TRP A 150 -6.00 21.94 3.24
N LEU A 151 -5.29 21.40 4.22
CA LEU A 151 -5.58 20.11 4.82
C LEU A 151 -6.38 20.34 6.11
N VAL A 152 -7.58 19.77 6.16
CA VAL A 152 -8.46 19.79 7.34
C VAL A 152 -8.56 18.38 7.87
N GLU A 153 -8.07 18.14 9.08
CA GLU A 153 -8.17 16.84 9.75
C GLU A 153 -9.21 16.89 10.88
N ILE A 154 -10.18 15.99 10.81
CA ILE A 154 -11.29 15.92 11.77
C ILE A 154 -11.31 14.54 12.38
N ASN A 155 -10.89 14.42 13.62
CA ASN A 155 -11.09 13.20 14.39
C ASN A 155 -12.56 13.10 14.85
N LEU A 156 -13.35 12.35 14.09
CA LEU A 156 -14.78 12.16 14.31
C LEU A 156 -15.10 11.28 15.54
N ARG A 157 -14.09 10.65 16.15
CA ARG A 157 -14.24 9.80 17.34
C ARG A 157 -14.11 10.56 18.65
N GLN A 158 -13.71 11.82 18.61
CA GLN A 158 -13.60 12.66 19.81
C GLN A 158 -14.95 12.75 20.56
N PRO A 159 -14.94 12.83 21.91
CA PRO A 159 -16.16 12.99 22.70
C PRO A 159 -16.96 14.27 22.37
N SER A 160 -16.30 15.27 21.77
CA SER A 160 -16.93 16.52 21.31
C SER A 160 -17.69 16.36 19.98
N MET A 161 -17.55 15.25 19.28
CA MET A 161 -18.20 14.97 17.99
C MET A 161 -19.58 14.35 18.22
N LEU A 162 -20.46 15.18 18.75
CA LEU A 162 -21.85 14.89 19.10
C LEU A 162 -22.74 16.08 18.73
N HIS A 163 -23.97 15.81 18.31
CA HIS A 163 -24.96 16.83 17.99
C HIS A 163 -25.20 17.78 19.18
N GLY A 164 -25.30 19.08 18.91
CA GLY A 164 -25.49 20.13 19.91
C GLY A 164 -24.19 20.69 20.49
N LYS A 165 -23.02 20.15 20.11
CA LYS A 165 -21.72 20.79 20.36
C LYS A 165 -21.39 21.72 19.20
N LYS A 166 -21.09 22.99 19.51
CA LYS A 166 -20.76 24.03 18.51
C LYS A 166 -19.73 23.58 17.47
N GLY A 167 -18.69 22.85 17.89
CA GLY A 167 -17.66 22.32 16.99
C GLY A 167 -18.21 21.32 15.98
N PHE A 168 -19.01 20.36 16.44
CA PHE A 168 -19.63 19.36 15.58
C PHE A 168 -20.71 19.97 14.69
N ASP A 169 -21.54 20.87 15.23
CA ASP A 169 -22.58 21.55 14.45
C ASP A 169 -21.99 22.40 13.31
N ARG A 170 -20.80 22.98 13.49
CA ARG A 170 -20.06 23.68 12.43
C ARG A 170 -19.62 22.73 11.31
N ILE A 171 -19.18 21.52 11.65
CA ILE A 171 -18.80 20.49 10.66
C ILE A 171 -20.06 20.05 9.89
N VAL A 172 -21.15 19.75 10.60
CA VAL A 172 -22.43 19.39 10.00
C VAL A 172 -22.92 20.50 9.05
N TYR A 173 -22.80 21.77 9.46
CA TYR A 173 -23.15 22.91 8.60
C TYR A 173 -22.30 22.96 7.34
N ALA A 174 -20.98 22.82 7.45
CA ALA A 174 -20.08 22.82 6.30
C ALA A 174 -20.44 21.72 5.31
N PHE A 175 -20.73 20.50 5.78
CA PHE A 175 -21.07 19.36 4.91
C PHE A 175 -22.47 19.46 4.29
N LYS A 176 -23.41 20.17 4.91
CA LYS A 176 -24.76 20.37 4.35
C LYS A 176 -24.86 21.55 3.39
N ASN A 177 -24.07 22.61 3.61
CA ASN A 177 -24.24 23.88 2.91
C ASN A 177 -23.10 24.24 1.96
N VAL A 178 -21.90 23.72 2.20
CA VAL A 178 -20.70 24.07 1.41
C VAL A 178 -20.18 22.85 0.66
N LEU A 179 -19.75 21.82 1.38
CA LEU A 179 -19.24 20.56 0.83
C LEU A 179 -20.38 19.54 0.65
N ASN A 180 -21.46 20.00 0.01
CA ASN A 180 -22.75 19.29 -0.04
C ASN A 180 -22.95 18.43 -1.28
N LYS A 181 -22.04 18.52 -2.25
CA LYS A 181 -22.09 17.72 -3.46
C LYS A 181 -21.80 16.26 -3.11
N PRO A 182 -22.65 15.30 -3.51
CA PRO A 182 -22.31 13.89 -3.45
C PRO A 182 -21.04 13.63 -4.25
N VAL A 183 -20.18 12.76 -3.71
CA VAL A 183 -18.98 12.28 -4.40
C VAL A 183 -18.97 10.77 -4.39
N THR A 184 -18.26 10.19 -5.36
CA THR A 184 -18.00 8.76 -5.39
C THR A 184 -16.93 8.41 -4.36
N TRP A 185 -17.19 7.39 -3.57
CA TRP A 185 -16.28 6.83 -2.59
C TRP A 185 -15.93 5.40 -2.94
N LEU A 186 -14.68 5.03 -2.66
CA LEU A 186 -14.33 3.65 -2.37
C LEU A 186 -14.47 3.45 -0.86
N PHE A 187 -15.10 2.35 -0.46
CA PHE A 187 -15.43 1.99 0.91
C PHE A 187 -14.95 0.57 1.19
N CYS A 188 -14.18 0.36 2.24
CA CYS A 188 -13.75 -0.96 2.69
C CYS A 188 -14.11 -1.13 4.17
N ASN A 189 -14.90 -2.17 4.46
CA ASN A 189 -15.20 -2.57 5.83
C ASN A 189 -14.07 -3.45 6.37
N LEU A 190 -13.48 -3.03 7.49
CA LEU A 190 -12.33 -3.69 8.11
C LEU A 190 -12.71 -4.90 8.98
N GLU A 191 -13.97 -4.99 9.43
CA GLU A 191 -14.46 -6.13 10.24
C GLU A 191 -14.89 -7.34 9.38
N GLY A 192 -14.94 -7.20 8.06
CA GLY A 192 -15.30 -8.26 7.11
C GLY A 192 -16.82 -8.54 7.02
N GLU A 193 -17.56 -8.40 8.12
CA GLU A 193 -19.02 -8.50 8.15
C GLU A 193 -19.66 -7.12 8.29
N ALA A 194 -20.68 -6.84 7.47
CA ALA A 194 -21.45 -5.60 7.59
C ALA A 194 -22.42 -5.68 8.79
N PRO A 195 -22.63 -4.58 9.54
CA PRO A 195 -23.70 -4.48 10.51
C PRO A 195 -25.05 -4.82 9.89
N SER A 196 -25.98 -5.31 10.71
CA SER A 196 -27.34 -5.66 10.30
C SER A 196 -28.36 -4.79 11.04
N PRO A 197 -29.11 -3.92 10.36
CA PRO A 197 -29.07 -3.62 8.92
C PRO A 197 -27.82 -2.82 8.52
N ASP A 198 -27.35 -2.97 7.27
CA ASP A 198 -26.17 -2.26 6.78
C ASP A 198 -26.51 -0.78 6.48
N PRO A 199 -25.92 0.20 7.21
CA PRO A 199 -26.16 1.62 6.98
C PRO A 199 -25.78 2.09 5.56
N LEU A 200 -24.89 1.37 4.89
CA LEU A 200 -24.45 1.67 3.52
C LEU A 200 -25.50 1.27 2.49
N ALA A 201 -26.36 0.28 2.78
CA ALA A 201 -27.27 -0.32 1.80
C ALA A 201 -28.25 0.68 1.17
N LYS A 202 -28.67 1.71 1.92
CA LYS A 202 -29.57 2.78 1.44
C LYS A 202 -28.97 3.61 0.29
N HIS A 203 -27.65 3.54 0.11
CA HIS A 203 -26.91 4.23 -0.95
C HIS A 203 -26.60 3.34 -2.16
N PHE A 204 -27.18 2.13 -2.22
CA PHE A 204 -27.02 1.18 -3.33
C PHE A 204 -25.55 0.94 -3.72
N PRO A 205 -24.69 0.51 -2.77
CA PRO A 205 -23.27 0.34 -3.03
C PRO A 205 -23.03 -0.76 -4.06
N VAL A 206 -22.09 -0.52 -4.98
CA VAL A 206 -21.61 -1.51 -5.94
C VAL A 206 -20.44 -2.25 -5.32
N LYS A 207 -20.65 -3.53 -4.94
CA LYS A 207 -19.59 -4.39 -4.41
C LYS A 207 -18.63 -4.80 -5.53
N ILE A 208 -17.34 -4.73 -5.24
CA ILE A 208 -16.24 -5.07 -6.15
C ILE A 208 -15.33 -6.06 -5.43
N SER A 209 -15.00 -7.15 -6.12
CA SER A 209 -14.08 -8.18 -5.65
C SER A 209 -12.73 -8.02 -6.34
N CYS A 210 -11.65 -8.29 -5.60
CA CYS A 210 -10.27 -8.20 -6.06
C CYS A 210 -9.63 -9.60 -6.10
N PRO A 211 -10.05 -10.51 -7.00
CA PRO A 211 -9.45 -11.83 -7.08
C PRO A 211 -7.96 -11.75 -7.47
N PRO A 212 -7.14 -12.73 -7.07
CA PRO A 212 -5.75 -12.80 -7.52
C PRO A 212 -5.68 -12.98 -9.04
N SER A 213 -4.85 -12.19 -9.70
CA SER A 213 -4.39 -12.43 -11.07
C SER A 213 -3.08 -13.20 -11.03
N ILE A 214 -3.06 -14.38 -11.62
CA ILE A 214 -1.88 -15.26 -11.64
C ILE A 214 -1.23 -15.17 -13.02
N THR A 215 0.05 -14.81 -13.04
CA THR A 215 0.87 -14.76 -14.24
C THR A 215 2.02 -15.75 -14.08
N ARG A 216 2.16 -16.67 -15.04
CA ARG A 216 3.35 -17.52 -15.12
C ARG A 216 4.52 -16.62 -15.52
N GLY A 217 5.47 -16.47 -14.62
CA GLY A 217 6.63 -15.62 -14.78
C GLY A 217 7.69 -16.25 -15.68
N PRO A 218 8.80 -15.51 -15.90
CA PRO A 218 9.92 -15.99 -16.69
C PRO A 218 10.62 -17.18 -16.02
N ILE A 219 11.35 -17.94 -16.83
CA ILE A 219 12.36 -18.86 -16.30
C ILE A 219 13.61 -18.03 -16.06
N VAL A 220 14.08 -17.96 -14.83
CA VAL A 220 15.18 -17.07 -14.43
C VAL A 220 16.41 -17.86 -13.97
N ASN A 221 17.59 -17.26 -14.14
CA ASN A 221 18.78 -17.69 -13.42
C ASN A 221 18.68 -17.15 -12.00
N MET A 222 18.72 -18.03 -10.99
CA MET A 222 18.57 -17.60 -9.61
C MET A 222 19.83 -16.87 -9.09
N PRO A 223 19.72 -15.59 -8.68
CA PRO A 223 20.82 -14.87 -8.05
C PRO A 223 21.02 -15.31 -6.60
N ASN A 224 22.10 -14.85 -5.99
CA ASN A 224 22.27 -14.89 -4.54
C ASN A 224 21.15 -14.06 -3.88
N ILE A 225 20.29 -14.70 -3.08
CA ILE A 225 19.22 -14.03 -2.32
C ILE A 225 19.66 -13.73 -0.88
N LYS A 226 20.68 -14.44 -0.39
CA LYS A 226 21.23 -14.22 0.95
C LYS A 226 22.31 -13.12 0.89
N PRO A 227 22.29 -12.12 1.79
CA PRO A 227 23.34 -11.11 1.81
C PRO A 227 24.71 -11.72 2.16
N PRO A 228 25.81 -11.08 1.73
CA PRO A 228 27.18 -11.48 2.07
C PRO A 228 27.41 -11.54 3.59
N THR A 229 28.27 -12.45 4.05
CA THR A 229 28.49 -12.68 5.50
C THR A 229 29.46 -11.66 6.13
N SER A 230 30.35 -11.06 5.34
CA SER A 230 31.26 -10.00 5.76
C SER A 230 30.65 -8.63 5.51
N LEU A 231 29.87 -8.13 6.47
CA LEU A 231 29.29 -6.78 6.43
C LEU A 231 30.30 -5.67 6.82
N ASP A 232 31.57 -6.02 7.05
CA ASP A 232 32.53 -5.17 7.74
C ASP A 232 33.37 -4.24 6.84
N GLU A 233 33.32 -4.32 5.51
CA GLU A 233 34.09 -3.39 4.65
C GLU A 233 33.37 -3.08 3.32
N GLY A 234 32.63 -1.96 3.22
CA GLY A 234 32.24 -1.36 1.92
C GLY A 234 30.75 -1.14 1.62
N ASP A 235 30.48 -0.72 0.38
CA ASP A 235 29.14 -0.52 -0.25
C ASP A 235 28.52 -1.86 -0.73
N ASP A 236 29.17 -2.99 -0.45
CA ASP A 236 28.81 -4.32 -0.96
C ASP A 236 27.38 -4.77 -0.58
N PHE A 237 26.91 -4.42 0.62
CA PHE A 237 25.51 -4.69 1.01
C PHE A 237 24.53 -3.79 0.25
N GLY A 238 24.92 -2.54 -0.01
CA GLY A 238 24.12 -1.58 -0.77
C GLY A 238 23.95 -2.01 -2.23
N GLU A 239 25.05 -2.39 -2.88
CA GLU A 239 25.07 -2.93 -4.25
C GLU A 239 24.26 -4.22 -4.35
N PHE A 240 24.49 -5.19 -3.45
CA PHE A 240 23.71 -6.42 -3.38
C PHE A 240 22.20 -6.15 -3.25
N ALA A 241 21.82 -5.25 -2.34
CA ALA A 241 20.43 -4.90 -2.11
C ALA A 241 19.80 -4.19 -3.32
N ALA A 242 20.55 -3.33 -4.00
CA ALA A 242 20.10 -2.63 -5.19
C ALA A 242 19.89 -3.59 -6.36
N ASP A 243 20.86 -4.48 -6.62
CA ASP A 243 20.81 -5.48 -7.68
C ASP A 243 19.64 -6.45 -7.48
N LEU A 244 19.45 -6.95 -6.26
CA LEU A 244 18.34 -7.83 -5.93
C LEU A 244 16.99 -7.11 -6.08
N TYR A 245 16.90 -5.84 -5.68
CA TYR A 245 15.68 -5.05 -5.84
C TYR A 245 15.38 -4.73 -7.30
N GLU A 246 16.38 -4.41 -8.11
CA GLU A 246 16.23 -4.21 -9.57
C GLU A 246 15.73 -5.50 -10.23
N TRP A 247 16.35 -6.65 -9.93
CA TRP A 247 15.93 -7.95 -10.45
C TRP A 247 14.48 -8.28 -10.08
N LEU A 248 14.08 -8.10 -8.81
CA LEU A 248 12.70 -8.27 -8.38
C LEU A 248 11.73 -7.31 -9.08
N SER A 249 12.16 -6.06 -9.29
CA SER A 249 11.37 -5.04 -9.99
C SER A 249 11.15 -5.40 -11.46
N LEU A 250 12.17 -5.93 -12.14
CA LEU A 250 12.05 -6.41 -13.52
C LEU A 250 11.08 -7.60 -13.63
N ILE A 251 11.04 -8.50 -12.65
CA ILE A 251 10.04 -9.57 -12.58
C ILE A 251 8.63 -8.99 -12.36
N SER A 252 8.47 -8.04 -11.45
CA SER A 252 7.19 -7.34 -11.22
C SER A 252 6.68 -6.66 -12.50
N LEU A 253 7.59 -6.04 -13.26
CA LEU A 253 7.31 -5.40 -14.55
C LEU A 253 7.09 -6.37 -15.72
N GLU A 254 7.18 -7.68 -15.48
CA GLU A 254 7.11 -8.72 -16.53
C GLU A 254 8.12 -8.48 -17.65
N SER A 255 9.30 -7.96 -17.29
CA SER A 255 10.36 -7.66 -18.24
C SER A 255 10.94 -8.95 -18.81
N PRO A 256 11.13 -9.06 -20.14
CA PRO A 256 11.80 -10.22 -20.73
C PRO A 256 13.27 -10.30 -20.33
N ARG A 257 13.87 -9.22 -19.83
CA ARG A 257 15.31 -9.11 -19.50
C ARG A 257 15.80 -10.07 -18.42
N VAL A 258 14.89 -10.61 -17.61
CA VAL A 258 15.23 -11.59 -16.57
C VAL A 258 15.06 -13.04 -17.03
N ASP A 259 14.48 -13.28 -18.22
CA ASP A 259 14.31 -14.62 -18.77
C ASP A 259 15.64 -15.18 -19.28
N VAL A 260 15.94 -16.44 -18.97
CA VAL A 260 17.17 -17.11 -19.40
C VAL A 260 17.30 -17.25 -20.91
N ASN A 261 16.19 -17.22 -21.64
CA ASN A 261 16.15 -17.35 -23.09
C ASN A 261 16.14 -15.99 -23.80
N ASP A 262 16.27 -14.90 -23.06
CA ASP A 262 16.25 -13.57 -23.64
C ASP A 262 17.49 -13.31 -24.50
N GLN A 263 17.26 -12.83 -25.72
CA GLN A 263 18.29 -12.50 -26.69
C GLN A 263 18.19 -11.03 -27.08
N ILE A 264 18.59 -10.16 -26.16
CA ILE A 264 18.66 -8.73 -26.40
C ILE A 264 20.01 -8.32 -26.98
N ASP A 265 19.99 -7.42 -27.96
CA ASP A 265 21.19 -6.73 -28.43
C ASP A 265 21.85 -5.96 -27.26
N PRO A 266 23.13 -6.22 -26.93
CA PRO A 266 23.85 -5.51 -25.87
C PRO A 266 23.92 -3.98 -26.06
N PHE A 267 23.71 -3.48 -27.28
CA PHE A 267 23.59 -2.05 -27.56
C PHE A 267 22.26 -1.47 -27.00
N LEU A 268 21.21 -2.27 -26.91
CA LEU A 268 19.89 -1.87 -26.41
C LEU A 268 19.74 -2.08 -24.89
N SER A 269 20.30 -3.15 -24.35
CA SER A 269 20.30 -3.42 -22.91
C SER A 269 21.59 -4.09 -22.49
N ARG A 270 22.18 -3.59 -21.40
CA ARG A 270 23.35 -4.19 -20.74
C ARG A 270 22.98 -4.86 -19.42
N TYR A 271 21.70 -4.98 -19.13
CA TYR A 271 21.23 -5.65 -17.93
C TYR A 271 21.72 -7.09 -17.91
N THR A 272 22.26 -7.50 -16.78
CA THR A 272 22.66 -8.87 -16.48
C THR A 272 22.09 -9.25 -15.14
N SER A 273 21.60 -10.49 -14.99
CA SER A 273 21.12 -10.97 -13.69
C SER A 273 22.21 -10.85 -12.62
N PRO A 274 21.83 -10.59 -11.35
CA PRO A 274 22.80 -10.48 -10.27
C PRO A 274 23.62 -11.78 -10.09
N PRO A 275 24.81 -11.71 -9.48
CA PRO A 275 25.70 -12.86 -9.31
C PRO A 275 25.04 -14.03 -8.57
N SER A 276 25.50 -15.25 -8.86
CA SER A 276 25.10 -16.49 -8.21
C SER A 276 26.32 -17.32 -7.84
N ASP A 277 26.40 -17.76 -6.59
CA ASP A 277 27.52 -18.57 -6.07
C ASP A 277 27.38 -20.06 -6.43
N LYS A 278 26.21 -20.45 -6.96
CA LYS A 278 25.94 -21.84 -7.33
C LYS A 278 26.56 -22.15 -8.70
N PRO A 279 27.36 -23.23 -8.82
CA PRO A 279 28.05 -23.59 -10.06
C PRO A 279 27.08 -24.06 -11.16
N GLU A 280 25.89 -24.51 -10.78
CA GLU A 280 24.79 -24.80 -11.69
C GLU A 280 23.83 -23.62 -11.68
N ARG A 281 23.59 -23.01 -12.85
CA ARG A 281 22.50 -22.06 -13.06
C ARG A 281 21.19 -22.81 -12.82
N GLU A 282 20.73 -22.84 -11.57
CA GLU A 282 19.43 -23.37 -11.21
C GLU A 282 18.38 -22.46 -11.86
N ASN A 283 17.98 -22.83 -13.07
CA ASN A 283 16.87 -22.21 -13.75
C ASN A 283 15.61 -22.48 -12.91
N GLN A 284 14.92 -21.41 -12.53
CA GLN A 284 13.70 -21.53 -11.76
C GLN A 284 12.55 -20.85 -12.49
N ALA A 285 11.43 -21.55 -12.65
CA ALA A 285 10.21 -20.96 -13.13
C ALA A 285 9.53 -20.18 -12.00
N LEU A 286 9.18 -18.92 -12.26
CA LEU A 286 8.52 -18.08 -11.27
C LEU A 286 7.02 -17.96 -11.53
N VAL A 287 6.26 -17.66 -10.49
CA VAL A 287 4.86 -17.28 -10.56
C VAL A 287 4.70 -15.93 -9.88
N LYS A 288 3.98 -15.02 -10.54
CA LYS A 288 3.57 -13.73 -10.00
C LYS A 288 2.07 -13.74 -9.73
N ILE A 289 1.69 -13.44 -8.50
CA ILE A 289 0.30 -13.28 -8.07
C ILE A 289 0.07 -11.83 -7.73
N THR A 290 -0.95 -11.22 -8.33
CA THR A 290 -1.25 -9.80 -8.17
C THR A 290 -2.68 -9.61 -7.69
N TRP A 291 -2.85 -8.87 -6.59
CA TRP A 291 -4.14 -8.32 -6.16
C TRP A 291 -4.12 -6.81 -6.44
N LYS A 292 -5.16 -6.30 -7.09
CA LYS A 292 -5.28 -4.88 -7.44
C LYS A 292 -6.68 -4.38 -7.12
N GLY A 293 -6.77 -3.27 -6.39
CA GLY A 293 -8.03 -2.66 -6.01
C GLY A 293 -7.87 -1.69 -4.85
N PHE A 294 -8.76 -1.79 -3.86
CA PHE A 294 -8.75 -0.99 -2.64
C PHE A 294 -8.78 -1.93 -1.44
N MET A 295 -7.64 -2.04 -0.76
CA MET A 295 -7.39 -3.03 0.30
C MET A 295 -6.85 -2.34 1.55
N SER A 296 -7.07 -2.97 2.71
CA SER A 296 -6.52 -2.51 3.97
C SER A 296 -5.13 -3.09 4.23
N SER A 297 -4.33 -2.36 5.01
CA SER A 297 -3.04 -2.86 5.49
C SER A 297 -3.17 -4.13 6.34
N SER A 298 -4.26 -4.27 7.10
CA SER A 298 -4.59 -5.46 7.88
C SER A 298 -4.79 -6.70 7.00
N TRP A 299 -5.48 -6.55 5.87
CA TRP A 299 -5.61 -7.64 4.90
C TRP A 299 -4.23 -8.01 4.33
N ALA A 300 -3.44 -7.04 3.88
CA ALA A 300 -2.12 -7.30 3.30
C ALA A 300 -1.15 -7.94 4.31
N HIS A 301 -1.23 -7.53 5.59
CA HIS A 301 -0.47 -8.11 6.69
C HIS A 301 -0.84 -9.57 6.93
N LYS A 302 -2.14 -9.90 6.98
CA LYS A 302 -2.62 -11.29 7.09
C LYS A 302 -2.14 -12.13 5.90
N THR A 303 -2.27 -11.61 4.67
CA THR A 303 -1.79 -12.27 3.45
C THR A 303 -0.29 -12.56 3.51
N PHE A 304 0.53 -11.60 3.96
CA PHE A 304 1.97 -11.81 4.14
C PHE A 304 2.26 -12.90 5.18
N VAL A 305 1.60 -12.85 6.34
CA VAL A 305 1.75 -13.87 7.40
C VAL A 305 1.38 -15.26 6.89
N SER A 306 0.26 -15.38 6.17
CA SER A 306 -0.16 -16.64 5.55
C SER A 306 0.86 -17.15 4.53
N ALA A 307 1.45 -16.26 3.71
CA ALA A 307 2.51 -16.64 2.78
C ALA A 307 3.78 -17.13 3.51
N VAL A 308 4.19 -16.47 4.61
CA VAL A 308 5.33 -16.93 5.42
C VAL A 308 5.05 -18.30 6.04
N LEU A 309 3.86 -18.52 6.59
CA LEU A 309 3.47 -19.79 7.22
C LEU A 309 3.36 -20.94 6.21
N ALA A 310 2.91 -20.64 4.99
CA ALA A 310 2.80 -21.63 3.93
C ALA A 310 4.15 -21.93 3.25
N ALA A 311 5.10 -20.99 3.28
CA ALA A 311 6.42 -21.17 2.71
C ALA A 311 7.30 -22.10 3.57
N ALA A 312 7.84 -23.15 2.95
CA ALA A 312 8.84 -23.99 3.60
C ALA A 312 10.09 -23.19 4.01
N THR A 313 10.84 -23.68 5.00
CA THR A 313 12.09 -23.04 5.48
C THR A 313 13.09 -22.80 4.36
N LYS A 314 13.13 -23.70 3.35
CA LYS A 314 14.03 -23.63 2.19
C LYS A 314 13.50 -22.80 1.02
N SER A 315 12.25 -22.34 1.05
CA SER A 315 11.66 -21.59 -0.06
C SER A 315 11.79 -20.08 0.16
N TRP A 316 12.04 -19.34 -0.92
CA TRP A 316 12.02 -17.89 -0.95
C TRP A 316 10.72 -17.39 -1.58
N PHE A 317 10.37 -16.14 -1.31
CA PHE A 317 9.37 -15.39 -2.05
C PHE A 317 9.60 -13.89 -1.84
N SER A 318 9.06 -13.06 -2.73
CA SER A 318 9.01 -11.61 -2.57
C SER A 318 7.57 -11.13 -2.51
N PHE A 319 7.26 -10.28 -1.53
CA PHE A 319 5.95 -9.69 -1.29
C PHE A 319 6.07 -8.17 -1.37
N SER A 320 5.43 -7.57 -2.37
CA SER A 320 5.46 -6.11 -2.61
C SER A 320 4.10 -5.50 -2.37
N LEU A 321 4.07 -4.31 -1.77
CA LEU A 321 2.88 -3.52 -1.53
C LEU A 321 3.09 -2.12 -2.11
N SER A 322 2.09 -1.63 -2.82
CA SER A 322 2.05 -0.25 -3.30
C SER A 322 0.79 0.45 -2.81
N GLY A 323 0.97 1.68 -2.33
CA GLY A 323 -0.12 2.58 -1.94
C GLY A 323 -0.91 3.12 -3.13
N PHE A 324 -1.97 3.90 -2.85
CA PHE A 324 -2.61 4.68 -3.91
C PHE A 324 -1.74 5.90 -4.26
N PRO A 325 -1.45 6.14 -5.55
CA PRO A 325 -0.71 7.33 -5.92
C PRO A 325 -1.55 8.57 -5.59
N ASN A 326 -0.96 9.51 -4.85
CA ASN A 326 -1.62 10.74 -4.36
C ASN A 326 -2.80 10.49 -3.41
N SER A 327 -2.82 9.38 -2.65
CA SER A 327 -3.75 9.25 -1.52
C SER A 327 -3.41 10.23 -0.40
N LEU A 328 -4.38 10.52 0.46
CA LEU A 328 -4.15 11.27 1.69
C LEU A 328 -3.89 10.32 2.87
N PRO A 329 -2.80 10.50 3.64
CA PRO A 329 -1.78 11.56 3.51
C PRO A 329 -0.84 11.34 2.30
N ALA A 330 -0.31 12.44 1.74
CA ALA A 330 0.43 12.49 0.47
C ALA A 330 1.76 11.69 0.44
N THR A 331 2.14 11.06 1.55
CA THR A 331 3.30 10.18 1.64
C THR A 331 2.91 8.79 1.13
N SER A 332 3.15 8.52 -0.16
CA SER A 332 3.08 7.15 -0.69
C SER A 332 4.28 6.37 -0.19
N ARG A 333 4.03 5.28 0.53
CA ARG A 333 5.06 4.33 0.95
C ARG A 333 4.83 3.03 0.25
N ASP A 334 5.81 2.63 -0.54
CA ASP A 334 5.85 1.32 -1.15
C ASP A 334 6.88 0.49 -0.39
N CYS A 335 6.60 -0.79 -0.22
CA CYS A 335 7.58 -1.69 0.37
C CYS A 335 7.60 -3.06 -0.32
N THR A 336 8.80 -3.62 -0.40
CA THR A 336 9.03 -4.97 -0.92
C THR A 336 9.76 -5.77 0.15
N ILE A 337 9.27 -6.97 0.44
CA ILE A 337 9.81 -7.85 1.46
C ILE A 337 10.17 -9.17 0.79
N SER A 338 11.44 -9.56 0.82
CA SER A 338 11.88 -10.86 0.33
C SER A 338 12.22 -11.78 1.50
N LYS A 339 11.56 -12.94 1.59
CA LYS A 339 11.92 -14.00 2.54
C LYS A 339 13.16 -14.72 1.99
N ILE A 340 14.21 -14.74 2.79
CA ILE A 340 15.44 -15.48 2.50
C ILE A 340 15.26 -16.95 2.92
N PRO A 341 15.67 -17.92 2.09
CA PRO A 341 15.61 -19.33 2.44
C PRO A 341 16.68 -19.66 3.50
N GLY A 342 16.31 -20.43 4.52
CA GLY A 342 17.24 -20.84 5.58
C GLY A 342 16.58 -21.26 6.89
N PRO A 343 17.34 -21.85 7.82
CA PRO A 343 16.82 -22.32 9.11
C PRO A 343 16.39 -21.17 10.04
N SER A 344 17.03 -20.02 9.95
CA SER A 344 16.71 -18.80 10.73
C SER A 344 15.54 -17.99 10.17
N SER A 345 15.07 -18.29 8.95
CA SER A 345 14.06 -17.52 8.19
C SER A 345 14.31 -16.00 8.27
N GLU A 346 15.21 -15.52 7.44
CA GLU A 346 15.57 -14.09 7.35
C GLU A 346 14.71 -13.36 6.31
N PHE A 347 14.78 -12.03 6.31
CA PHE A 347 14.14 -11.20 5.29
C PHE A 347 15.05 -10.03 4.87
N MET A 348 14.86 -9.61 3.62
CA MET A 348 15.23 -8.28 3.13
C MET A 348 13.96 -7.43 3.00
N LEU A 349 14.06 -6.16 3.37
CA LEU A 349 12.98 -5.19 3.24
C LEU A 349 13.52 -3.94 2.54
N TRP A 350 12.83 -3.52 1.49
CA TRP A 350 13.03 -2.23 0.82
C TRP A 350 11.83 -1.34 1.09
N GLU A 351 12.07 -0.11 1.56
CA GLU A 351 11.07 0.90 1.86
C GLU A 351 11.32 2.11 0.96
N VAL A 352 10.40 2.41 0.05
CA VAL A 352 10.48 3.56 -0.85
C VAL A 352 9.57 4.65 -0.32
N GLU A 353 10.18 5.75 0.11
CA GLU A 353 9.47 6.96 0.54
C GLU A 353 9.50 8.02 -0.57
N HIS A 354 8.32 8.49 -0.96
CA HIS A 354 8.14 9.61 -1.88
C HIS A 354 7.95 10.89 -1.05
N ASN A 355 8.94 11.81 -1.10
CA ASN A 355 8.98 13.07 -0.32
C ASN A 355 8.81 14.33 -1.16
#